data_AF-A0AAD5JN69-F1
#
_entry.id   AF-A0AAD5JN69-F1
#
_cell.length_a   1.000
_cell.length_b   1.000
_cell.length_c   1.000
_cell.angle_alpha   90.00
_cell.angle_beta   90.00
_cell.angle_gamma   90.00
#
_symmetry.space_group_name_H-M   'P 1'
#
loop_
_entity.id
_entity.type
_entity.pdbx_description
1 polymer ?
#
loop_
_entity_poly.entity_id
_entity_poly.type
_entity_poly.pdbx_seq_one_letter_code
_entity_poly.pdbx_strand_id
1 'polypeptide(L)'
;MNPAGWQPSLSLDFVTRDQPALVDRRNGRVNSKQVELYTEQIIYRGDEPKLLLESNYEIQGSYPRGFFVVMAKRSIQHNFVFRYPDHPWFEDLYGLRKSAYIEMRTEDGGSWELHLKISRDKQYLFGYLCKHEDMLRIVKEAMEGLLFSRKLPLVLDLDDTLVRLVGEGNDRHVPESDVHKYGNRVVALSDNRRVVLTERVHEFLDWAQNYYEISVCSLGDQNYVENVVNVLDPDRSRIRGILYSARFEHDYIKRSPDPSRPPKDLTALYPFCALKERALGCGFTLPLIIDDETRMWPLDQHDNIIVVKSQTGHTMWNVNLFPLIQETLGNIHQDFFRQLDSWRSKHMEAAQNGLICTREPPSAIGIYKTYLRSMFRDMIAARRF
;
A
#
# COMPACT_ATOMS: atom_id res chain seq x y z
N MET A 1 9.35 -36.03 -15.49
CA MET A 1 7.92 -35.93 -15.82
C MET A 1 7.74 -34.97 -16.97
N ASN A 2 6.78 -35.19 -17.87
CA ASN A 2 6.39 -34.19 -18.86
C ASN A 2 5.75 -33.00 -18.11
N PRO A 3 6.33 -31.78 -18.13
CA PRO A 3 5.80 -30.62 -17.41
C PRO A 3 4.37 -30.26 -17.80
N ALA A 4 3.95 -30.58 -19.03
CA ALA A 4 2.58 -30.38 -19.53
C ALA A 4 1.54 -31.32 -18.89
N GLY A 5 1.96 -32.29 -18.09
CA GLY A 5 1.07 -33.25 -17.42
C GLY A 5 0.65 -32.86 -16.00
N TRP A 6 1.28 -31.84 -15.39
CA TRP A 6 0.91 -31.41 -14.05
C TRP A 6 -0.27 -30.44 -14.12
N GLN A 7 -1.41 -30.83 -13.55
CA GLN A 7 -2.63 -30.03 -13.50
C GLN A 7 -3.14 -30.02 -12.06
N PRO A 8 -2.57 -29.17 -11.19
CA PRO A 8 -2.92 -29.19 -9.78
C PRO A 8 -4.33 -28.63 -9.57
N SER A 9 -5.07 -29.23 -8.64
CA SER A 9 -6.29 -28.67 -8.09
C SER A 9 -5.97 -27.77 -6.91
N LEU A 10 -6.51 -26.55 -6.92
CA LEU A 10 -6.39 -25.59 -5.83
C LEU A 10 -7.67 -25.58 -5.01
N SER A 11 -7.55 -25.87 -3.73
CA SER A 11 -8.62 -25.66 -2.76
C SER A 11 -8.61 -24.22 -2.24
N LEU A 12 -9.81 -23.65 -2.11
CA LEU A 12 -10.10 -22.31 -1.62
C LEU A 12 -10.73 -22.33 -0.21
N ASP A 13 -10.79 -23.48 0.45
CA ASP A 13 -11.48 -23.68 1.72
C ASP A 13 -10.94 -22.76 2.82
N PHE A 14 -9.64 -22.53 2.87
CA PHE A 14 -8.99 -21.66 3.83
C PHE A 14 -9.37 -20.19 3.61
N VAL A 15 -9.25 -19.70 2.37
CA VAL A 15 -9.46 -18.28 2.03
C VAL A 15 -10.93 -17.87 1.90
N THR A 16 -11.85 -18.84 1.78
CA THR A 16 -13.30 -18.59 1.68
C THR A 16 -14.08 -19.00 2.92
N ARG A 17 -13.41 -19.46 3.99
CA ARG A 17 -14.04 -20.00 5.20
C ARG A 17 -15.10 -19.08 5.81
N ASP A 18 -14.79 -17.79 5.89
CA ASP A 18 -15.63 -16.77 6.51
C ASP A 18 -16.37 -15.91 5.47
N GLN A 19 -16.31 -16.28 4.20
CA GLN A 19 -16.99 -15.57 3.12
C GLN A 19 -18.35 -16.22 2.81
N PRO A 20 -19.36 -15.43 2.41
CA PRO A 20 -20.58 -15.98 1.83
C PRO A 20 -20.24 -16.89 0.64
N ALA A 21 -21.09 -17.89 0.38
CA ALA A 21 -20.92 -18.76 -0.77
C ALA A 21 -20.73 -17.93 -2.05
N LEU A 22 -19.64 -18.20 -2.79
CA LEU A 22 -19.34 -17.50 -4.04
C LEU A 22 -20.36 -17.94 -5.09
N VAL A 23 -21.41 -17.14 -5.31
CA VAL A 23 -22.42 -17.40 -6.34
C VAL A 23 -21.98 -16.76 -7.66
N ASP A 24 -21.94 -17.55 -8.74
CA ASP A 24 -21.72 -17.03 -10.09
C ASP A 24 -22.96 -16.25 -10.52
N ARG A 25 -22.79 -14.95 -10.76
CA ARG A 25 -23.87 -14.05 -11.16
C ARG A 25 -24.45 -14.37 -12.54
N ARG A 26 -23.71 -15.08 -13.40
CA ARG A 26 -24.16 -15.40 -14.77
C ARG A 26 -25.19 -16.54 -14.79
N ASN A 27 -25.12 -17.46 -13.85
CA ASN A 27 -25.93 -18.69 -13.84
C ASN A 27 -26.58 -19.02 -12.49
N GLY A 28 -26.32 -18.22 -11.43
CA GLY A 28 -26.87 -18.41 -10.09
C GLY A 28 -26.33 -19.64 -9.34
N ARG A 29 -25.28 -20.30 -9.84
CA ARG A 29 -24.72 -21.51 -9.22
C ARG A 29 -23.67 -21.15 -8.17
N VAL A 30 -23.64 -21.94 -7.09
CA VAL A 30 -22.54 -21.91 -6.13
C VAL A 30 -21.29 -22.40 -6.83
N ASN A 31 -20.23 -21.60 -6.81
CA ASN A 31 -18.96 -21.99 -7.41
C ASN A 31 -18.29 -23.08 -6.58
N SER A 32 -17.55 -23.94 -7.29
CA SER A 32 -16.68 -24.93 -6.66
C SER A 32 -15.65 -24.23 -5.78
N LYS A 33 -15.37 -24.80 -4.60
CA LYS A 33 -14.21 -24.38 -3.80
C LYS A 33 -12.90 -25.01 -4.28
N GLN A 34 -12.95 -25.80 -5.34
CA GLN A 34 -11.79 -26.35 -6.03
C GLN A 34 -11.67 -25.74 -7.42
N VAL A 35 -10.45 -25.34 -7.78
CA VAL A 35 -10.10 -24.76 -9.07
C VAL A 35 -8.96 -25.56 -9.67
N GLU A 36 -9.20 -26.22 -10.80
CA GLU A 36 -8.13 -26.89 -11.55
C GLU A 36 -7.28 -25.88 -12.31
N LEU A 37 -5.95 -25.99 -12.17
CA LEU A 37 -5.01 -25.23 -12.97
C LEU A 37 -4.54 -26.05 -14.17
N TYR A 38 -4.49 -25.37 -15.32
CA TYR A 38 -3.92 -25.92 -16.55
C TYR A 38 -2.52 -25.35 -16.74
N THR A 39 -1.51 -26.18 -16.52
CA THR A 39 -0.10 -25.80 -16.71
C THR A 39 0.21 -25.71 -18.20
N GLU A 40 0.54 -24.50 -18.66
CA GLU A 40 1.04 -24.25 -20.01
C GLU A 40 2.56 -24.48 -20.07
N GLN A 41 3.29 -24.06 -19.02
CA GLN A 41 4.74 -24.18 -18.98
C GLN A 41 5.28 -24.23 -17.55
N ILE A 42 6.32 -25.05 -17.36
CA ILE A 42 7.24 -24.96 -16.21
C ILE A 42 8.63 -24.63 -16.75
N ILE A 43 9.24 -23.58 -16.23
CA ILE A 43 10.54 -23.07 -16.62
C ILE A 43 11.55 -23.43 -15.53
N TYR A 44 12.58 -24.18 -15.91
CA TYR A 44 13.69 -24.57 -15.05
C TYR A 44 14.93 -23.73 -15.41
N ARG A 45 15.53 -23.09 -14.42
CA ARG A 45 16.69 -22.19 -14.53
C ARG A 45 17.94 -22.75 -13.89
N GLY A 46 17.81 -23.85 -13.15
CA GLY A 46 18.91 -24.67 -12.63
C GLY A 46 19.28 -24.39 -11.18
N ASP A 47 18.75 -23.32 -10.59
CA ASP A 47 18.89 -22.94 -9.18
C ASP A 47 17.66 -23.30 -8.34
N GLU A 48 16.58 -23.78 -8.98
CA GLU A 48 15.35 -24.14 -8.28
C GLU A 48 15.50 -25.44 -7.46
N PRO A 49 14.80 -25.54 -6.31
CA PRO A 49 14.73 -26.78 -5.57
C PRO A 49 13.98 -27.86 -6.35
N LYS A 50 14.23 -29.13 -6.00
CA LYS A 50 13.43 -30.26 -6.50
C LYS A 50 12.08 -30.30 -5.79
N LEU A 51 11.06 -29.72 -6.41
CA LEU A 51 9.71 -29.65 -5.87
C LEU A 51 8.93 -30.96 -6.05
N LEU A 52 8.17 -31.32 -5.03
CA LEU A 52 7.11 -32.32 -5.11
C LEU A 52 5.89 -31.68 -5.76
N LEU A 53 5.66 -32.00 -7.04
CA LEU A 53 4.51 -31.54 -7.82
C LEU A 53 3.28 -32.40 -7.48
N GLU A 54 2.62 -32.09 -6.37
CA GLU A 54 1.43 -32.76 -5.87
C GLU A 54 0.20 -32.45 -6.73
N SER A 55 -0.84 -33.28 -6.66
CA SER A 55 -2.07 -33.06 -7.43
C SER A 55 -3.01 -32.04 -6.79
N ASN A 56 -2.85 -31.74 -5.50
CA ASN A 56 -3.76 -30.88 -4.74
C ASN A 56 -2.97 -29.93 -3.86
N TYR A 57 -3.37 -28.66 -3.85
CA TYR A 57 -2.82 -27.65 -2.95
C TYR A 57 -3.92 -26.82 -2.32
N GLU A 58 -3.68 -26.32 -1.13
CA GLU A 58 -4.56 -25.36 -0.46
C GLU A 58 -3.99 -23.95 -0.62
N ILE A 59 -4.81 -23.00 -1.06
CA ILE A 59 -4.44 -21.58 -1.07
C ILE A 59 -4.32 -21.11 0.38
N GLN A 60 -3.11 -20.70 0.76
CA GLN A 60 -2.80 -20.28 2.13
C GLN A 60 -3.23 -18.83 2.41
N GLY A 61 -3.39 -18.02 1.36
CA GLY A 61 -3.81 -16.64 1.53
C GLY A 61 -3.66 -15.80 0.27
N SER A 62 -3.81 -14.49 0.46
CA SER A 62 -3.51 -13.50 -0.57
C SER A 62 -2.61 -12.41 -0.01
N TYR A 63 -1.63 -12.02 -0.81
CA TYR A 63 -0.76 -10.89 -0.55
C TYR A 63 -1.17 -9.67 -1.38
N PRO A 64 -1.01 -8.47 -0.83
CA PRO A 64 -1.23 -7.23 -1.54
C PRO A 64 -0.14 -7.00 -2.58
N ARG A 65 -0.41 -6.09 -3.52
CA ARG A 65 0.50 -5.75 -4.62
C ARG A 65 1.93 -5.40 -4.16
N GLY A 66 2.08 -4.83 -2.96
CA GLY A 66 3.38 -4.45 -2.39
C GLY A 66 4.38 -5.61 -2.33
N PHE A 67 3.92 -6.84 -2.06
CA PHE A 67 4.79 -8.03 -2.06
C PHE A 67 5.34 -8.33 -3.44
N PHE A 68 4.49 -8.22 -4.47
CA PHE A 68 4.94 -8.40 -5.84
C PHE A 68 5.92 -7.31 -6.27
N VAL A 69 5.72 -6.06 -5.85
CA VAL A 69 6.68 -4.98 -6.14
C VAL A 69 8.06 -5.32 -5.58
N VAL A 70 8.12 -5.89 -4.37
CA VAL A 70 9.38 -6.36 -3.78
C VAL A 70 9.99 -7.51 -4.58
N MET A 71 9.20 -8.54 -4.93
CA MET A 71 9.69 -9.66 -5.75
C MET A 71 10.26 -9.17 -7.09
N ALA A 72 9.55 -8.27 -7.77
CA ALA A 72 9.99 -7.68 -9.03
C ALA A 72 11.27 -6.86 -8.89
N LYS A 73 11.41 -6.06 -7.82
CA LYS A 73 12.65 -5.30 -7.53
C LYS A 73 13.86 -6.22 -7.28
N ARG A 74 13.63 -7.44 -6.79
CA ARG A 74 14.67 -8.46 -6.62
C ARG A 74 14.85 -9.36 -7.84
N SER A 75 14.20 -9.03 -8.96
CA SER A 75 14.27 -9.78 -10.22
C SER A 75 13.88 -11.26 -10.06
N ILE A 76 12.98 -11.58 -9.12
CA ILE A 76 12.42 -12.93 -9.00
C ILE A 76 11.57 -13.19 -10.24
N GLN A 77 12.00 -14.16 -11.05
CA GLN A 77 11.31 -14.55 -12.27
C GLN A 77 10.23 -15.60 -11.95
N HIS A 78 9.21 -15.68 -12.81
CA HIS A 78 8.24 -16.78 -12.69
C HIS A 78 8.89 -18.09 -13.19
N ASN A 79 8.46 -19.19 -12.57
CA ASN A 79 8.84 -20.55 -12.93
C ASN A 79 7.64 -21.29 -13.52
N PHE A 80 6.42 -20.86 -13.22
CA PHE A 80 5.20 -21.53 -13.67
C PHE A 80 4.32 -20.59 -14.47
N VAL A 81 3.74 -21.11 -15.54
CA VAL A 81 2.74 -20.44 -16.36
C VAL A 81 1.53 -21.35 -16.43
N PHE A 82 0.43 -20.90 -15.85
CA PHE A 82 -0.87 -21.54 -15.96
C PHE A 82 -1.79 -20.70 -16.85
N ARG A 83 -2.75 -21.34 -17.50
CA ARG A 83 -3.86 -20.62 -18.13
C ARG A 83 -4.67 -19.91 -17.04
N TYR A 84 -5.20 -18.72 -17.36
CA TYR A 84 -6.07 -18.00 -16.43
C TYR A 84 -7.27 -18.86 -15.99
N PRO A 85 -7.46 -19.10 -14.68
CA PRO A 85 -8.59 -19.86 -14.18
C PRO A 85 -9.88 -19.01 -14.21
N ASP A 86 -10.90 -19.51 -14.89
CA ASP A 86 -12.23 -18.87 -14.92
C ASP A 86 -12.97 -19.15 -13.59
N HIS A 87 -12.67 -18.34 -12.58
CA HIS A 87 -13.27 -18.47 -11.26
C HIS A 87 -13.44 -17.10 -10.56
N PRO A 88 -14.60 -16.79 -9.94
CA PRO A 88 -14.85 -15.46 -9.38
C PRO A 88 -13.86 -15.01 -8.30
N TRP A 89 -13.28 -15.94 -7.55
CA TRP A 89 -12.24 -15.60 -6.58
C TRP A 89 -10.95 -15.08 -7.24
N PHE A 90 -10.55 -15.66 -8.38
CA PHE A 90 -9.42 -15.14 -9.15
C PHE A 90 -9.77 -13.83 -9.86
N GLU A 91 -11.02 -13.63 -10.27
CA GLU A 91 -11.48 -12.33 -10.76
C GLU A 91 -11.39 -11.25 -9.67
N ASP A 92 -11.72 -11.56 -8.40
CA ASP A 92 -11.56 -10.62 -7.29
C ASP A 92 -10.09 -10.34 -6.98
N LEU A 93 -9.21 -11.35 -7.01
CA LEU A 93 -7.77 -11.12 -6.91
C LEU A 93 -7.23 -10.20 -8.01
N TYR A 94 -7.66 -10.40 -9.25
CA TYR A 94 -7.27 -9.53 -10.36
C TYR A 94 -7.77 -8.11 -10.14
N GLY A 95 -9.06 -7.97 -9.83
CA GLY A 95 -9.73 -6.69 -9.60
C GLY A 95 -9.11 -5.87 -8.47
N LEU A 96 -8.63 -6.54 -7.43
CA LEU A 96 -7.93 -5.94 -6.29
C LEU A 96 -6.39 -5.91 -6.45
N ARG A 97 -5.87 -6.35 -7.60
CA ARG A 97 -4.43 -6.45 -7.91
C ARG A 97 -3.61 -7.20 -6.85
N LYS A 98 -4.21 -8.22 -6.22
CA LYS A 98 -3.59 -9.10 -5.23
C LYS A 98 -2.93 -10.31 -5.89
N SER A 99 -2.06 -11.00 -5.15
CA SER A 99 -1.50 -12.30 -5.51
C SER A 99 -1.93 -13.34 -4.49
N ALA A 100 -2.10 -14.59 -4.89
CA ALA A 100 -2.28 -15.71 -3.98
C ALA A 100 -0.96 -16.41 -3.70
N TYR A 101 -0.94 -17.35 -2.76
CA TYR A 101 0.19 -18.26 -2.61
C TYR A 101 -0.27 -19.63 -2.09
N ILE A 102 0.50 -20.65 -2.48
CA ILE A 102 0.41 -22.02 -1.97
C ILE A 102 1.75 -22.42 -1.38
N GLU A 103 1.74 -23.37 -0.45
CA GLU A 103 2.94 -24.02 0.05
C GLU A 103 3.29 -25.23 -0.84
N MET A 104 4.56 -25.36 -1.22
CA MET A 104 5.10 -26.48 -1.98
C MET A 104 6.22 -27.14 -1.17
N ARG A 105 6.20 -28.48 -1.13
CA ARG A 105 7.25 -29.28 -0.50
C ARG A 105 8.32 -29.64 -1.51
N THR A 106 9.52 -29.83 -1.01
CA THR A 106 10.68 -30.30 -1.77
C THR A 106 10.98 -31.76 -1.44
N GLU A 107 11.69 -32.46 -2.33
CA GLU A 107 12.04 -33.88 -2.15
C GLU A 107 12.87 -34.14 -0.88
N ASP A 108 13.65 -33.14 -0.44
CA ASP A 108 14.45 -33.17 0.79
C ASP A 108 13.69 -32.67 2.03
N GLY A 109 12.39 -32.38 1.91
CA GLY A 109 11.51 -32.02 3.02
C GLY A 109 11.48 -30.53 3.38
N GLY A 110 12.15 -29.67 2.61
CA GLY A 110 12.02 -28.22 2.73
C GLY A 110 10.68 -27.69 2.22
N SER A 111 10.32 -26.47 2.65
CA SER A 111 9.07 -25.77 2.29
C SER A 111 9.36 -24.50 1.49
N TRP A 112 8.59 -24.28 0.44
CA TRP A 112 8.64 -23.13 -0.46
C TRP A 112 7.24 -22.58 -0.70
N GLU A 113 7.14 -21.31 -1.09
CA GLU A 113 5.89 -20.69 -1.51
C GLU A 113 5.88 -20.50 -3.03
N LEU A 114 4.77 -20.87 -3.65
CA LEU A 114 4.47 -20.50 -5.03
C LEU A 114 3.47 -19.36 -5.03
N HIS A 115 3.96 -18.15 -5.31
CA HIS A 115 3.12 -16.95 -5.40
C HIS A 115 2.48 -16.87 -6.78
N LEU A 116 1.15 -16.86 -6.81
CA LEU A 116 0.33 -16.88 -8.00
C LEU A 116 -0.16 -15.47 -8.32
N LYS A 117 0.16 -14.97 -9.51
CA LYS A 117 -0.22 -13.64 -9.96
C LYS A 117 -0.81 -13.66 -11.36
N ILE A 118 -1.96 -13.03 -11.49
CA ILE A 118 -2.69 -12.92 -12.76
C ILE A 118 -1.99 -11.90 -13.67
N SER A 119 -1.88 -12.24 -14.95
CA SER A 119 -1.33 -11.37 -15.98
C SER A 119 -2.28 -10.18 -16.26
N ARG A 120 -1.72 -9.08 -16.78
CA ARG A 120 -2.51 -7.85 -17.03
C ARG A 120 -3.63 -8.07 -18.05
N ASP A 121 -3.37 -8.90 -19.05
CA ASP A 121 -4.29 -9.28 -20.13
C ASP A 121 -5.28 -10.40 -19.74
N LYS A 122 -5.20 -10.92 -18.50
CA LYS A 122 -5.99 -12.07 -18.01
C LYS A 122 -5.86 -13.34 -18.84
N GLN A 123 -4.77 -13.53 -19.56
CA GLN A 123 -4.54 -14.78 -20.29
C GLN A 123 -3.88 -15.84 -19.42
N TYR A 124 -3.07 -15.43 -18.45
CA TYR A 124 -2.21 -16.32 -17.67
C TYR A 124 -2.28 -16.05 -16.18
N LEU A 125 -1.95 -17.08 -15.42
CA LEU A 125 -1.60 -17.02 -14.01
C LEU A 125 -0.13 -17.43 -13.89
N PHE A 126 0.73 -16.49 -13.50
CA PHE A 126 2.16 -16.71 -13.32
C PHE A 126 2.47 -17.15 -11.89
N GLY A 127 3.26 -18.20 -11.74
CA GLY A 127 3.76 -18.69 -10.44
C GLY A 127 5.23 -18.34 -10.23
N TYR A 128 5.51 -17.64 -9.13
CA TYR A 128 6.85 -17.22 -8.71
C TYR A 128 7.25 -18.02 -7.48
N LEU A 129 8.35 -18.75 -7.57
CA LEU A 129 8.82 -19.59 -6.48
C LEU A 129 9.72 -18.77 -5.55
N CYS A 130 9.41 -18.74 -4.26
CA CYS A 130 10.24 -18.07 -3.26
C CYS A 130 10.13 -18.78 -1.91
N LYS A 131 11.17 -18.66 -1.07
CA LYS A 131 11.04 -19.08 0.33
C LYS A 131 10.33 -18.01 1.13
N HIS A 132 9.43 -18.43 2.01
CA HIS A 132 8.73 -17.53 2.93
C HIS A 132 9.71 -16.66 3.74
N GLU A 133 10.76 -17.29 4.30
CA GLU A 133 11.79 -16.62 5.08
C GLU A 133 12.54 -15.53 4.29
N ASP A 134 12.78 -15.76 3.00
CA ASP A 134 13.45 -14.78 2.13
C ASP A 134 12.54 -13.59 1.86
N MET A 135 11.25 -13.82 1.60
CA MET A 135 10.28 -12.75 1.46
C MET A 135 10.18 -11.89 2.72
N LEU A 136 10.08 -12.52 3.90
CA LEU A 136 10.06 -11.80 5.17
C LEU A 136 11.32 -10.99 5.39
N ARG A 137 12.50 -11.59 5.13
CA ARG A 137 13.79 -10.92 5.26
C ARG A 137 13.89 -9.70 4.35
N ILE A 138 13.55 -9.83 3.06
CA ILE A 138 13.61 -8.72 2.10
C ILE A 138 12.68 -7.57 2.53
N VAL A 139 11.48 -7.89 2.99
CA VAL A 139 10.51 -6.88 3.47
C VAL A 139 11.05 -6.16 4.71
N LYS A 140 11.66 -6.90 5.65
CA LYS A 140 12.29 -6.32 6.86
C LYS A 140 13.49 -5.45 6.49
N GLU A 141 14.39 -5.90 5.63
CA GLU A 141 15.54 -5.13 5.14
C GLU A 141 15.12 -3.79 4.50
N ALA A 142 14.04 -3.80 3.71
CA ALA A 142 13.52 -2.57 3.09
C ALA A 142 13.01 -1.56 4.14
N MET A 143 12.34 -2.04 5.19
CA MET A 143 11.89 -1.22 6.31
C MET A 143 13.08 -0.70 7.15
N GLU A 144 14.06 -1.56 7.44
CA GLU A 144 15.25 -1.19 8.19
C GLU A 144 16.10 -0.15 7.45
N GLY A 145 16.25 -0.29 6.13
CA GLY A 145 16.94 0.69 5.29
C GLY A 145 16.31 2.08 5.37
N LEU A 146 14.97 2.14 5.40
CA LEU A 146 14.24 3.39 5.61
C LEU A 146 14.57 4.02 6.97
N LEU A 147 14.48 3.24 8.05
CA LEU A 147 14.79 3.73 9.41
C LEU A 147 16.27 4.07 9.58
N PHE A 148 17.18 3.36 8.91
CA PHE A 148 18.61 3.67 8.89
C PHE A 148 18.87 5.04 8.28
N SER A 149 18.15 5.41 7.21
CA SER A 149 18.20 6.75 6.62
C SER A 149 17.53 7.85 7.47
N ARG A 150 17.10 7.51 8.69
CA ARG A 150 16.32 8.35 9.60
C ARG A 150 15.07 8.94 8.95
N LYS A 151 14.37 8.12 8.16
CA LYS A 151 13.12 8.50 7.51
C LYS A 151 11.94 7.67 7.99
N LEU A 152 10.75 8.24 7.92
CA LEU A 152 9.47 7.55 8.10
C LEU A 152 8.69 7.48 6.77
N PRO A 153 7.80 6.50 6.56
CA PRO A 153 6.98 6.45 5.36
C PRO A 153 5.86 7.50 5.45
N LEU A 154 5.69 8.31 4.39
CA LEU A 154 4.59 9.26 4.25
C LEU A 154 3.85 8.99 2.95
N VAL A 155 2.53 8.93 3.00
CA VAL A 155 1.67 8.79 1.83
C VAL A 155 0.86 10.07 1.66
N LEU A 156 0.88 10.63 0.45
CA LEU A 156 0.12 11.81 0.09
C LEU A 156 -0.99 11.44 -0.90
N ASP A 157 -2.22 11.84 -0.62
CA ASP A 157 -3.22 11.95 -1.68
C ASP A 157 -2.93 13.16 -2.59
N LEU A 158 -3.55 13.20 -3.76
CA LEU A 158 -3.43 14.31 -4.70
C LEU A 158 -4.64 15.23 -4.63
N ASP A 159 -5.80 14.74 -5.08
CA ASP A 159 -7.01 15.53 -5.21
C ASP A 159 -7.50 15.99 -3.84
N ASP A 160 -7.92 17.26 -3.74
CA ASP A 160 -8.40 17.88 -2.50
C ASP A 160 -7.39 17.91 -1.33
N THR A 161 -6.15 17.49 -1.59
CA THR A 161 -5.04 17.43 -0.63
C THR A 161 -3.85 18.28 -1.09
N LEU A 162 -3.20 17.91 -2.20
CA LEU A 162 -2.08 18.65 -2.80
C LEU A 162 -2.50 19.52 -3.98
N VAL A 163 -3.54 19.09 -4.71
CA VAL A 163 -4.04 19.77 -5.90
C VAL A 163 -5.56 19.69 -5.99
N ARG A 164 -6.16 20.59 -6.77
CA ARG A 164 -7.56 20.52 -7.17
C ARG A 164 -7.69 20.78 -8.66
N LEU A 165 -8.46 19.94 -9.35
CA LEU A 165 -8.71 20.11 -10.78
C LEU A 165 -9.46 21.40 -11.07
N VAL A 166 -9.14 22.02 -12.21
CA VAL A 166 -9.91 23.12 -12.79
C VAL A 166 -10.94 22.54 -13.76
N GLY A 167 -12.18 22.99 -13.67
CA GLY A 167 -13.24 22.60 -14.61
C GLY A 167 -14.64 22.92 -14.09
N GLU A 168 -15.61 22.79 -14.99
CA GLU A 168 -17.02 23.09 -14.71
C GLU A 168 -17.82 21.83 -14.32
N GLY A 169 -18.94 22.03 -13.62
CA GLY A 169 -19.94 20.98 -13.38
C GLY A 169 -19.60 19.94 -12.30
N ASN A 170 -18.55 20.17 -11.49
CA ASN A 170 -18.22 19.35 -10.33
C ASN A 170 -17.81 20.25 -9.16
N ASP A 171 -18.48 20.12 -8.02
CA ASP A 171 -18.24 20.93 -6.81
C ASP A 171 -16.83 20.74 -6.23
N ARG A 172 -16.16 19.65 -6.60
CA ARG A 172 -14.75 19.40 -6.23
C ARG A 172 -13.76 20.09 -7.16
N HIS A 173 -14.20 20.72 -8.24
CA HIS A 173 -13.33 21.47 -9.13
C HIS A 173 -13.30 22.96 -8.77
N VAL A 174 -12.21 23.62 -9.16
CA VAL A 174 -12.17 25.09 -9.22
C VAL A 174 -12.85 25.50 -10.53
N PRO A 175 -13.93 26.30 -10.49
CA PRO A 175 -14.58 26.79 -11.70
C PRO A 175 -13.63 27.62 -12.57
N GLU A 176 -13.83 27.60 -13.88
CA GLU A 176 -13.00 28.34 -14.83
C GLU A 176 -13.05 29.86 -14.57
N SER A 177 -14.21 30.35 -14.13
CA SER A 177 -14.40 31.74 -13.75
C SER A 177 -13.47 32.19 -12.61
N ASP A 178 -13.02 31.26 -11.76
CA ASP A 178 -12.31 31.55 -10.51
C ASP A 178 -10.79 31.35 -10.62
N VAL A 179 -10.31 30.78 -11.72
CA VAL A 179 -8.89 30.45 -11.95
C VAL A 179 -7.96 31.66 -11.74
N HIS A 180 -8.39 32.85 -12.19
CA HIS A 180 -7.62 34.09 -12.07
C HIS A 180 -7.27 34.46 -10.61
N LYS A 181 -8.06 33.98 -9.62
CA LYS A 181 -7.83 34.22 -8.19
C LYS A 181 -6.59 33.51 -7.65
N TYR A 182 -6.15 32.43 -8.31
CA TYR A 182 -5.09 31.54 -7.82
C TYR A 182 -3.70 31.87 -8.38
N GLY A 183 -3.61 32.74 -9.38
CA GLY A 183 -2.34 33.21 -9.95
C GLY A 183 -1.40 32.07 -10.37
N ASN A 184 -0.18 32.09 -9.86
CA ASN A 184 0.88 31.13 -10.18
C ASN A 184 0.64 29.71 -9.65
N ARG A 185 -0.39 29.49 -8.81
CA ARG A 185 -0.75 28.14 -8.35
C ARG A 185 -1.50 27.35 -9.42
N VAL A 186 -1.96 27.98 -10.49
CA VAL A 186 -2.61 27.30 -11.62
C VAL A 186 -1.53 26.77 -12.55
N VAL A 187 -1.50 25.45 -12.73
CA VAL A 187 -0.52 24.78 -13.60
C VAL A 187 -1.22 23.89 -14.60
N ALA A 188 -0.70 23.88 -15.83
CA ALA A 188 -1.14 22.96 -16.88
C ALA A 188 -0.40 21.63 -16.76
N LEU A 189 -1.16 20.53 -16.86
CA LEU A 189 -0.65 19.18 -17.02
C LEU A 189 -0.31 18.92 -18.49
N SER A 190 0.48 17.88 -18.75
CA SER A 190 0.91 17.51 -20.12
C SER A 190 -0.24 17.14 -21.06
N ASP A 191 -1.41 16.80 -20.51
CA ASP A 191 -2.64 16.45 -21.24
C ASP A 191 -3.63 17.62 -21.37
N ASN A 192 -3.16 18.85 -21.16
CA ASN A 192 -3.93 20.11 -21.22
C ASN A 192 -4.96 20.32 -20.09
N ARG A 193 -5.13 19.38 -19.16
CA ARG A 193 -5.87 19.66 -17.93
C ARG A 193 -5.13 20.71 -17.11
N ARG A 194 -5.86 21.49 -16.31
CA ARG A 194 -5.27 22.43 -15.36
C ARG A 194 -5.61 22.01 -13.94
N VAL A 195 -4.66 22.24 -13.05
CA VAL A 195 -4.81 22.04 -11.61
C VAL A 195 -4.42 23.30 -10.87
N VAL A 196 -5.07 23.53 -9.74
CA VAL A 196 -4.63 24.48 -8.72
C VAL A 196 -3.82 23.71 -7.69
N LEU A 197 -2.58 24.12 -7.46
CA LEU A 197 -1.74 23.56 -6.40
C LEU A 197 -2.16 24.10 -5.03
N THR A 198 -2.03 23.32 -3.97
CA THR A 198 -2.14 23.80 -2.58
C THR A 198 -1.05 24.83 -2.30
N GLU A 199 -1.34 25.83 -1.47
CA GLU A 199 -0.36 26.85 -1.12
C GLU A 199 0.89 26.25 -0.45
N ARG A 200 2.08 26.74 -0.83
CA ARG A 200 3.39 26.30 -0.32
C ARG A 200 3.65 24.79 -0.46
N VAL A 201 2.99 24.09 -1.38
CA VAL A 201 3.17 22.64 -1.57
C VAL A 201 4.61 22.26 -1.90
N HIS A 202 5.32 23.04 -2.73
CA HIS A 202 6.72 22.74 -3.06
C HIS A 202 7.64 22.90 -1.85
N GLU A 203 7.45 23.95 -1.05
CA GLU A 203 8.19 24.14 0.20
C GLU A 203 7.92 22.99 1.19
N PHE A 204 6.67 22.50 1.23
CA PHE A 204 6.34 21.33 2.02
C PHE A 204 7.05 20.07 1.56
N LEU A 205 7.08 19.80 0.26
CA LEU A 205 7.77 18.64 -0.27
C LEU A 205 9.29 18.75 -0.10
N ASP A 206 9.86 19.94 -0.26
CA ASP A 206 11.28 20.23 0.00
C ASP A 206 11.68 19.97 1.45
N TRP A 207 10.83 20.36 2.40
CA TRP A 207 11.03 20.06 3.81
C TRP A 207 10.84 18.56 4.09
N ALA A 208 9.70 17.99 3.67
CA ALA A 208 9.28 16.64 4.03
C ALA A 208 10.25 15.57 3.52
N GLN A 209 10.88 15.76 2.35
CA GLN A 209 11.81 14.79 1.79
C GLN A 209 13.06 14.53 2.66
N ASN A 210 13.37 15.40 3.61
CA ASN A 210 14.50 15.21 4.52
C ASN A 210 14.17 14.23 5.66
N TYR A 211 12.88 14.10 5.99
CA TYR A 211 12.39 13.35 7.16
C TYR A 211 11.55 12.14 6.76
N TYR A 212 11.04 12.12 5.53
CA TYR A 212 10.12 11.11 5.05
C TYR A 212 10.55 10.52 3.70
N GLU A 213 10.15 9.28 3.49
CA GLU A 213 10.07 8.66 2.18
C GLU A 213 8.65 8.84 1.66
N ILE A 214 8.49 9.70 0.66
CA ILE A 214 7.18 10.17 0.20
C ILE A 214 6.69 9.28 -0.94
N SER A 215 5.53 8.65 -0.72
CA SER A 215 4.74 7.95 -1.73
C SER A 215 3.45 8.71 -2.02
N VAL A 216 2.83 8.44 -3.16
CA VAL A 216 1.54 9.02 -3.58
C VAL A 216 0.49 7.92 -3.69
N CYS A 217 -0.72 8.17 -3.22
CA CYS A 217 -1.85 7.24 -3.35
C CYS A 217 -3.14 8.00 -3.68
N SER A 218 -3.57 7.93 -4.95
CA SER A 218 -4.70 8.70 -5.47
C SER A 218 -5.70 7.82 -6.22
N LEU A 219 -6.95 8.29 -6.32
CA LEU A 219 -8.00 7.70 -7.15
C LEU A 219 -7.93 8.10 -8.63
N GLY A 220 -7.08 9.07 -8.98
CA GLY A 220 -6.85 9.40 -10.38
C GLY A 220 -6.20 8.22 -11.12
N ASP A 221 -6.37 8.18 -12.44
CA ASP A 221 -5.68 7.19 -13.27
C ASP A 221 -4.16 7.38 -13.23
N GLN A 222 -3.41 6.35 -13.65
CA GLN A 222 -1.95 6.35 -13.55
C GLN A 222 -1.31 7.52 -14.32
N ASN A 223 -1.86 7.91 -15.47
CA ASN A 223 -1.35 9.02 -16.28
C ASN A 223 -1.56 10.36 -15.56
N TYR A 224 -2.72 10.55 -14.94
CA TYR A 224 -2.98 11.72 -14.09
C TYR A 224 -2.01 11.80 -12.92
N VAL A 225 -1.81 10.71 -12.18
CA VAL A 225 -0.88 10.65 -11.05
C VAL A 225 0.53 11.04 -11.50
N GLU A 226 1.00 10.50 -12.61
CA GLU A 226 2.32 10.82 -13.16
C GLU A 226 2.43 12.28 -13.58
N ASN A 227 1.41 12.82 -14.25
CA ASN A 227 1.37 14.21 -14.69
C ASN A 227 1.38 15.21 -13.53
N VAL A 228 0.56 14.99 -12.51
CA VAL A 228 0.55 15.86 -11.31
C VAL A 228 1.89 15.80 -10.60
N VAL A 229 2.47 14.61 -10.44
CA VAL A 229 3.78 14.49 -9.77
C VAL A 229 4.89 15.12 -10.59
N ASN A 230 4.85 15.06 -11.93
CA ASN A 230 5.82 15.76 -12.78
C ASN A 230 5.77 17.29 -12.61
N VAL A 231 4.61 17.85 -12.26
CA VAL A 231 4.49 19.27 -11.91
C VAL A 231 5.02 19.55 -10.49
N LEU A 232 4.73 18.67 -9.52
CA LEU A 232 5.12 18.85 -8.12
C LEU A 232 6.63 18.61 -7.87
N ASP A 233 7.22 17.65 -8.58
CA ASP A 233 8.60 17.17 -8.41
C ASP A 233 9.16 16.65 -9.75
N PRO A 234 9.46 17.57 -10.71
CA PRO A 234 9.93 17.20 -12.05
C PRO A 234 11.22 16.36 -12.03
N ASP A 235 12.12 16.64 -11.09
CA ASP A 235 13.42 15.97 -10.97
C ASP A 235 13.37 14.66 -10.16
N ARG A 236 12.18 14.28 -9.65
CA ARG A 236 11.98 13.06 -8.83
C ARG A 236 12.89 13.00 -7.60
N SER A 237 13.17 14.16 -7.02
CA SER A 237 14.07 14.28 -5.86
C SER A 237 13.32 14.17 -4.52
N ARG A 238 12.05 14.59 -4.50
CA ARG A 238 11.22 14.70 -3.29
C ARG A 238 10.34 13.47 -3.11
N ILE A 239 9.62 13.06 -4.16
CA ILE A 239 8.67 11.95 -4.18
C ILE A 239 9.35 10.75 -4.83
N ARG A 240 10.06 9.98 -3.99
CA ARG A 240 10.87 8.81 -4.40
C ARG A 240 10.18 7.46 -4.16
N GLY A 241 9.09 7.47 -3.41
CA GLY A 241 8.28 6.29 -3.12
C GLY A 241 7.39 5.87 -4.29
N ILE A 242 6.40 5.02 -4.00
CA ILE A 242 5.51 4.47 -5.03
C ILE A 242 4.47 5.52 -5.41
N LEU A 243 4.25 5.69 -6.73
CA LEU A 243 3.15 6.47 -7.27
C LEU A 243 1.98 5.54 -7.57
N TYR A 244 1.01 5.47 -6.67
CA TYR A 244 -0.06 4.50 -6.71
C TYR A 244 -1.38 5.11 -7.15
N SER A 245 -1.86 4.69 -8.32
CA SER A 245 -3.25 4.89 -8.75
C SER A 245 -4.12 3.74 -8.26
N ALA A 246 -5.06 4.03 -7.36
CA ALA A 246 -6.13 3.15 -6.87
C ALA A 246 -7.35 3.10 -7.81
N ARG A 247 -7.31 3.80 -8.95
CA ARG A 247 -8.43 3.90 -9.90
C ARG A 247 -8.97 2.55 -10.35
N PHE A 248 -8.06 1.61 -10.62
CA PHE A 248 -8.41 0.30 -11.12
C PHE A 248 -9.24 -0.49 -10.10
N GLU A 249 -8.79 -0.54 -8.84
CA GLU A 249 -9.51 -1.16 -7.73
C GLU A 249 -10.85 -0.47 -7.49
N HIS A 250 -10.86 0.86 -7.48
CA HIS A 250 -12.09 1.63 -7.34
C HIS A 250 -13.14 1.25 -8.39
N ASP A 251 -12.74 1.21 -9.66
CA ASP A 251 -13.65 0.89 -10.76
C ASP A 251 -14.10 -0.57 -10.77
N TYR A 252 -13.28 -1.48 -10.24
CA TYR A 252 -13.65 -2.87 -10.00
C TYR A 252 -14.62 -3.00 -8.81
N ILE A 253 -14.26 -2.44 -7.65
CA ILE A 253 -15.03 -2.48 -6.40
C ILE A 253 -16.44 -1.95 -6.63
N LYS A 254 -16.59 -0.83 -7.34
CA LYS A 254 -17.90 -0.22 -7.66
C LYS A 254 -18.88 -1.19 -8.36
N ARG A 255 -18.36 -2.19 -9.08
CA ARG A 255 -19.14 -3.21 -9.80
C ARG A 255 -19.18 -4.55 -9.05
N SER A 256 -18.42 -4.69 -7.99
CA SER A 256 -18.27 -5.92 -7.22
C SER A 256 -19.46 -6.17 -6.27
N PRO A 257 -19.54 -7.35 -5.62
CA PRO A 257 -20.57 -7.63 -4.61
C PRO A 257 -20.53 -6.75 -3.37
N ASP A 258 -19.37 -6.20 -3.04
CA ASP A 258 -19.19 -5.29 -1.92
C ASP A 258 -18.61 -3.95 -2.45
N PRO A 259 -19.47 -3.02 -2.88
CA PRO A 259 -19.06 -1.72 -3.39
C PRO A 259 -18.62 -0.75 -2.30
N SER A 260 -18.72 -1.13 -1.02
CA SER A 260 -18.32 -0.30 0.11
C SER A 260 -16.82 -0.45 0.45
N ARG A 261 -16.13 -1.40 -0.19
CA ARG A 261 -14.71 -1.65 0.05
C ARG A 261 -13.88 -0.41 -0.27
N PRO A 262 -12.90 -0.07 0.57
CA PRO A 262 -11.97 1.01 0.29
C PRO A 262 -11.01 0.59 -0.85
N PRO A 263 -10.75 1.48 -1.82
CA PRO A 263 -9.85 1.18 -2.95
C PRO A 263 -8.36 1.46 -2.64
N LYS A 264 -8.04 2.30 -1.65
CA LYS A 264 -6.66 2.56 -1.22
C LYS A 264 -6.27 1.57 -0.12
N ASP A 265 -4.99 1.22 -0.03
CA ASP A 265 -4.48 0.27 0.97
C ASP A 265 -2.98 0.48 1.20
N LEU A 266 -2.57 0.71 2.45
CA LEU A 266 -1.16 0.86 2.82
C LEU A 266 -0.34 -0.36 2.46
N THR A 267 -0.92 -1.55 2.50
CA THR A 267 -0.22 -2.79 2.19
C THR A 267 0.14 -2.93 0.71
N ALA A 268 -0.51 -2.16 -0.17
CA ALA A 268 -0.14 -2.05 -1.58
C ALA A 268 1.12 -1.20 -1.80
N LEU A 269 1.42 -0.28 -0.88
CA LEU A 269 2.57 0.63 -0.90
C LEU A 269 3.75 0.07 -0.10
N TYR A 270 3.45 -0.45 1.09
CA TYR A 270 4.43 -0.86 2.09
C TYR A 270 4.15 -2.30 2.54
N PRO A 271 4.89 -3.29 2.02
CA PRO A 271 4.62 -4.70 2.31
C PRO A 271 4.87 -5.08 3.77
N PHE A 272 5.71 -4.34 4.49
CA PHE A 272 5.92 -4.55 5.92
C PHE A 272 4.64 -4.34 6.75
N CYS A 273 3.64 -3.63 6.20
CA CYS A 273 2.35 -3.47 6.85
C CYS A 273 1.51 -4.76 6.88
N ALA A 274 1.80 -5.74 6.02
CA ALA A 274 1.11 -7.03 6.08
C ALA A 274 1.75 -8.01 7.08
N LEU A 275 2.91 -7.67 7.65
CA LEU A 275 3.57 -8.52 8.65
C LEU A 275 2.84 -8.42 9.98
N LYS A 276 2.44 -9.57 10.53
CA LYS A 276 1.66 -9.68 11.78
C LYS A 276 2.52 -9.81 13.05
N GLU A 277 3.84 -9.78 12.91
CA GLU A 277 4.76 -9.90 14.03
C GLU A 277 4.74 -8.64 14.92
N ARG A 278 4.93 -8.79 16.22
CA ARG A 278 5.15 -7.66 17.16
C ARG A 278 6.61 -7.20 17.11
N ALA A 279 7.07 -6.81 15.93
CA ALA A 279 8.42 -6.31 15.70
C ALA A 279 8.41 -4.85 15.22
N LEU A 280 9.57 -4.19 15.29
CA LEU A 280 9.74 -2.83 14.79
C LEU A 280 9.24 -2.75 13.34
N GLY A 281 8.39 -1.77 13.07
CA GLY A 281 7.91 -1.49 11.73
C GLY A 281 6.90 -2.46 11.13
N CYS A 282 6.48 -3.50 11.87
CA CYS A 282 5.42 -4.39 11.43
C CYS A 282 4.04 -3.74 11.60
N GLY A 283 3.06 -4.23 10.83
CA GLY A 283 1.72 -3.66 10.77
C GLY A 283 1.73 -2.20 10.30
N PHE A 284 0.72 -1.44 10.71
CA PHE A 284 0.58 -0.04 10.29
C PHE A 284 1.37 0.95 11.17
N THR A 285 2.31 0.49 11.99
CA THR A 285 2.92 1.32 13.06
C THR A 285 3.78 2.49 12.57
N LEU A 286 4.27 2.47 11.32
CA LEU A 286 5.17 3.51 10.78
C LEU A 286 4.51 4.50 9.81
N PRO A 287 3.75 4.06 8.78
CA PRO A 287 3.32 4.97 7.75
C PRO A 287 2.34 6.02 8.28
N LEU A 288 2.46 7.24 7.79
CA LEU A 288 1.43 8.27 7.98
C LEU A 288 0.83 8.62 6.62
N ILE A 289 -0.44 8.99 6.62
CA ILE A 289 -1.21 9.35 5.42
C ILE A 289 -1.67 10.80 5.58
N ILE A 290 -1.54 11.62 4.54
CA ILE A 290 -2.22 12.91 4.42
C ILE A 290 -3.25 12.76 3.31
N ASP A 291 -4.52 12.84 3.67
CA ASP A 291 -5.65 12.58 2.78
C ASP A 291 -6.87 13.33 3.31
N ASP A 292 -7.75 13.78 2.43
CA ASP A 292 -8.97 14.49 2.81
C ASP A 292 -10.16 13.55 3.08
N GLU A 293 -10.10 12.29 2.63
CA GLU A 293 -11.20 11.33 2.69
C GLU A 293 -10.78 9.98 3.29
N THR A 294 -11.05 9.82 4.59
CA THR A 294 -10.75 8.58 5.32
C THR A 294 -11.47 7.35 4.79
N ARG A 295 -12.67 7.51 4.21
CA ARG A 295 -13.47 6.39 3.69
C ARG A 295 -12.83 5.67 2.51
N MET A 296 -11.82 6.27 1.87
CA MET A 296 -11.06 5.62 0.80
C MET A 296 -10.07 4.57 1.32
N TRP A 297 -9.89 4.47 2.64
CA TRP A 297 -8.95 3.56 3.30
C TRP A 297 -9.66 2.56 4.23
N PRO A 298 -9.08 1.37 4.45
CA PRO A 298 -9.53 0.40 5.45
C PRO A 298 -9.63 1.00 6.86
N LEU A 299 -10.64 0.56 7.61
CA LEU A 299 -10.93 1.06 8.97
C LEU A 299 -9.74 0.92 9.92
N ASP A 300 -8.99 -0.16 9.80
CA ASP A 300 -7.77 -0.43 10.58
C ASP A 300 -6.57 0.46 10.21
N GLN A 301 -6.69 1.25 9.14
CA GLN A 301 -5.71 2.23 8.67
C GLN A 301 -6.12 3.68 8.94
N HIS A 302 -7.32 3.93 9.49
CA HIS A 302 -7.81 5.30 9.74
C HIS A 302 -6.94 6.05 10.75
N ASP A 303 -6.34 5.34 11.70
CA ASP A 303 -5.42 5.90 12.68
C ASP A 303 -4.10 6.40 12.07
N ASN A 304 -3.78 6.00 10.84
CA ASN A 304 -2.63 6.49 10.09
C ASN A 304 -2.90 7.84 9.42
N ILE A 305 -4.16 8.28 9.36
CA ILE A 305 -4.57 9.42 8.54
C ILE A 305 -4.54 10.72 9.35
N ILE A 306 -3.76 11.66 8.85
CA ILE A 306 -3.82 13.08 9.20
C ILE A 306 -4.79 13.72 8.22
N VAL A 307 -6.05 13.85 8.64
CA VAL A 307 -7.11 14.36 7.77
C VAL A 307 -6.89 15.83 7.50
N VAL A 308 -6.82 16.19 6.23
CA VAL A 308 -6.78 17.59 5.78
C VAL A 308 -8.11 17.97 5.15
N LYS A 309 -8.54 19.22 5.35
CA LYS A 309 -9.79 19.73 4.77
C LYS A 309 -9.54 21.11 4.16
N SER A 310 -10.34 21.45 3.16
CA SER A 310 -10.40 22.81 2.66
C SER A 310 -10.75 23.78 3.78
N GLN A 311 -10.09 24.94 3.82
CA GLN A 311 -10.35 25.95 4.84
C GLN A 311 -11.81 26.46 4.75
N THR A 312 -12.61 26.19 5.79
CA THR A 312 -14.01 26.62 5.85
C THR A 312 -14.10 28.14 5.89
N GLY A 313 -14.99 28.72 5.08
CA GLY A 313 -15.24 30.17 5.04
C GLY A 313 -14.28 30.98 4.17
N HIS A 314 -13.34 30.32 3.49
CA HIS A 314 -12.48 30.96 2.50
C HIS A 314 -13.09 30.89 1.10
N THR A 315 -12.97 31.97 0.33
CA THR A 315 -13.48 32.05 -1.05
C THR A 315 -12.60 31.32 -2.07
N MET A 316 -11.37 30.97 -1.68
CA MET A 316 -10.43 30.21 -2.48
C MET A 316 -10.13 28.89 -1.81
N TRP A 317 -10.13 27.81 -2.59
CA TRP A 317 -9.70 26.51 -2.13
C TRP A 317 -8.23 26.50 -1.69
N ASN A 318 -7.98 26.02 -0.49
CA ASN A 318 -6.65 25.78 0.04
C ASN A 318 -6.69 24.73 1.15
N VAL A 319 -5.57 24.04 1.34
CA VAL A 319 -5.34 23.09 2.43
C VAL A 319 -4.13 23.57 3.23
N ASN A 320 -4.23 23.51 4.56
CA ASN A 320 -3.16 23.98 5.44
C ASN A 320 -2.07 22.92 5.64
N LEU A 321 -1.16 22.77 4.66
CA LEU A 321 0.05 21.95 4.82
C LEU A 321 1.11 22.64 5.70
N PHE A 322 1.09 23.97 5.73
CA PHE A 322 2.05 24.80 6.46
C PHE A 322 1.37 25.92 7.27
N PRO A 323 1.75 26.11 8.55
CA PRO A 323 2.76 25.36 9.29
C PRO A 323 2.22 24.09 9.96
N LEU A 324 0.89 23.95 10.09
CA LEU A 324 0.29 22.99 11.03
C LEU A 324 0.68 21.53 10.79
N ILE A 325 0.55 21.06 9.55
CA ILE A 325 0.85 19.66 9.21
C ILE A 325 2.35 19.42 9.25
N GLN A 326 3.15 20.39 8.79
CA GLN A 326 4.60 20.35 8.89
C GLN A 326 5.09 20.23 10.35
N GLU A 327 4.58 21.05 11.27
CA GLU A 327 4.93 20.99 12.70
C GLU A 327 4.51 19.67 13.33
N THR A 328 3.31 19.18 13.01
CA THR A 328 2.81 17.89 13.49
C THR A 328 3.73 16.74 13.07
N LEU A 329 4.06 16.67 11.78
CA LEU A 329 4.97 15.66 11.24
C LEU A 329 6.39 15.81 11.85
N GLY A 330 6.91 17.03 11.95
CA GLY A 330 8.20 17.30 12.58
C GLY A 330 8.29 16.76 14.01
N ASN A 331 7.26 16.97 14.83
CA ASN A 331 7.18 16.41 16.18
C ASN A 331 7.16 14.87 16.15
N ILE A 332 6.34 14.26 15.29
CA ILE A 332 6.25 12.80 15.20
C ILE A 332 7.60 12.18 14.83
N HIS A 333 8.28 12.75 13.84
CA HIS A 333 9.59 12.28 13.39
C HIS A 333 10.63 12.36 14.52
N GLN A 334 10.78 13.54 15.13
CA GLN A 334 11.78 13.76 16.18
C GLN A 334 11.57 12.82 17.36
N ASP A 335 10.32 12.70 17.83
CA ASP A 335 10.00 11.81 18.95
C ASP A 335 10.16 10.34 18.58
N PHE A 336 9.80 9.94 17.36
CA PHE A 336 9.97 8.57 16.90
C PHE A 336 11.42 8.15 16.96
N PHE A 337 12.32 8.94 16.37
CA PHE A 337 13.72 8.56 16.35
C PHE A 337 14.40 8.68 17.71
N ARG A 338 13.99 9.63 18.56
CA ARG A 338 14.42 9.68 19.97
C ARG A 338 14.02 8.41 20.72
N GLN A 339 12.79 7.93 20.53
CA GLN A 339 12.32 6.69 21.13
C GLN A 339 13.00 5.45 20.53
N LEU A 340 13.29 5.45 19.23
CA LEU A 340 14.01 4.38 18.54
C LEU A 340 15.44 4.24 19.06
N ASP A 341 16.16 5.35 19.20
CA ASP A 341 17.53 5.37 19.72
C ASP A 341 17.56 4.84 21.17
N SER A 342 16.59 5.27 22.01
CA SER A 342 16.41 4.73 23.37
C SER A 342 16.05 3.25 23.39
N TRP A 343 15.18 2.81 22.49
CA TRP A 343 14.75 1.41 22.39
C TRP A 343 15.91 0.50 21.99
N ARG A 344 16.67 0.88 20.94
CA ARG A 344 17.87 0.15 20.50
C ARG A 344 18.91 0.04 21.60
N SER A 345 19.21 1.14 22.30
CA SER A 345 20.17 1.13 23.41
C SER A 345 19.80 0.12 24.50
N LYS A 346 18.52 0.08 24.90
CA LYS A 346 18.05 -0.87 25.92
C LYS A 346 18.07 -2.32 25.45
N HIS A 347 17.79 -2.56 24.17
CA HIS A 347 17.89 -3.90 23.59
C HIS A 347 19.34 -4.39 23.57
N MET A 348 20.31 -3.53 23.23
CA MET A 348 21.73 -3.89 23.28
C MET A 348 22.20 -4.17 24.72
N GLU A 349 21.81 -3.33 25.68
CA GLU A 349 22.12 -3.53 27.11
C GLU A 349 21.54 -4.85 27.64
N ALA A 350 20.29 -5.16 27.31
CA ALA A 350 19.66 -6.42 27.70
C ALA A 350 20.42 -7.62 27.12
N ALA A 351 20.78 -7.57 25.83
CA ALA A 351 21.55 -8.63 25.17
C ALA A 351 22.92 -8.85 25.81
N GLN A 352 23.63 -7.78 26.18
CA GLN A 352 24.92 -7.87 26.89
C GLN A 352 24.80 -8.53 28.26
N ASN A 353 23.67 -8.34 28.93
CA ASN A 353 23.39 -8.93 30.25
C ASN A 353 22.69 -10.30 30.18
N GLY A 354 22.50 -10.87 28.98
CA GLY A 354 21.77 -12.13 28.79
C GLY A 354 20.28 -12.04 29.14
N LEU A 355 19.70 -10.84 29.13
CA LEU A 355 18.30 -10.57 29.45
C LEU A 355 17.48 -10.32 28.17
N ILE A 356 16.19 -10.63 28.23
CA ILE A 356 15.25 -10.33 27.15
C ILE A 356 14.62 -8.95 27.40
N CYS A 357 14.81 -8.00 26.49
CA CYS A 357 14.11 -6.73 26.55
C CYS A 357 12.66 -6.90 26.08
N THR A 358 11.69 -6.61 26.95
CA THR A 358 10.25 -6.71 26.67
C THR A 358 9.63 -5.39 26.23
N ARG A 359 10.43 -4.32 26.09
CA ARG A 359 9.93 -3.00 25.73
C ARG A 359 9.45 -3.01 24.28
N GLU A 360 8.21 -2.58 24.07
CA GLU A 360 7.65 -2.44 22.73
C GLU A 360 8.43 -1.43 21.88
N PRO A 361 8.57 -1.67 20.56
CA PRO A 361 9.20 -0.73 19.65
C PRO A 361 8.38 0.57 19.53
N PRO A 362 9.02 1.70 19.16
CA PRO A 362 8.29 2.94 18.91
C PRO A 362 7.32 2.81 17.74
N SER A 363 6.24 3.58 17.79
CA SER A 363 5.19 3.64 16.76
C SER A 363 4.92 5.09 16.39
N ALA A 364 4.99 5.41 15.09
CA ALA A 364 4.67 6.75 14.58
C ALA A 364 3.20 7.10 14.84
N ILE A 365 2.28 6.15 14.66
CA ILE A 365 0.86 6.31 15.05
C ILE A 365 0.76 6.59 16.55
N GLY A 366 1.45 5.82 17.38
CA GLY A 366 1.39 5.96 18.84
C GLY A 366 1.82 7.36 19.29
N ILE A 367 2.86 7.90 18.66
CA ILE A 367 3.34 9.26 18.89
C ILE A 367 2.35 10.29 18.37
N TYR A 368 1.82 10.14 17.15
CA TYR A 368 0.80 11.02 16.59
C TYR A 368 -0.43 11.13 17.51
N LYS A 369 -0.97 10.00 17.97
CA LYS A 369 -2.10 9.98 18.91
C LYS A 369 -1.76 10.67 20.23
N THR A 370 -0.54 10.50 20.73
CA THR A 370 -0.09 11.15 21.96
C THR A 370 0.03 12.66 21.78
N TYR A 371 0.57 13.10 20.64
CA TYR A 371 0.65 14.51 20.25
C TYR A 371 -0.74 15.15 20.18
N LEU A 372 -1.70 14.52 19.49
CA LEU A 372 -3.08 14.99 19.41
C LEU A 372 -3.74 15.10 20.79
N ARG A 373 -3.54 14.11 21.67
CA ARG A 373 -4.07 14.17 23.04
C ARG A 373 -3.48 15.34 23.83
N SER A 374 -2.19 15.63 23.66
CA SER A 374 -1.57 16.81 24.30
C SER A 374 -2.18 18.09 23.77
N MET A 375 -2.23 18.27 22.44
CA MET A 375 -2.83 19.46 21.83
C MET A 375 -4.28 19.68 22.29
N PHE A 376 -5.08 18.62 22.32
CA PHE A 376 -6.48 18.70 22.75
C PHE A 376 -6.61 19.10 24.22
N ARG A 377 -5.78 18.52 25.10
CA ARG A 377 -5.70 18.90 26.51
C ARG A 377 -5.33 20.38 26.67
N ASP A 378 -4.34 20.84 25.91
CA ASP A 378 -3.87 22.23 25.97
C ASP A 378 -4.94 23.20 25.45
N MET A 379 -5.68 22.83 24.40
CA MET A 379 -6.83 23.58 23.91
C MET A 379 -7.97 23.67 24.96
N ILE A 380 -8.25 22.58 25.68
CA ILE A 380 -9.22 22.59 26.78
C ILE A 380 -8.74 23.51 27.91
N ALA A 381 -7.45 23.43 28.28
CA ALA A 381 -6.89 24.27 29.34
C ALA A 381 -6.86 25.77 28.97
N ALA A 382 -6.64 26.09 27.69
CA ALA A 382 -6.62 27.46 27.17
C ALA A 382 -8.02 28.07 27.05
N ARG A 383 -9.04 27.26 26.73
CA ARG A 383 -10.45 27.66 26.80
C ARG A 383 -10.91 27.60 28.26
N ARG A 384 -10.47 28.56 29.07
CA ARG A 384 -11.11 28.84 30.36
C ARG A 384 -12.56 29.24 30.08
N PHE A 385 -13.49 28.44 30.60
CA PHE A 385 -14.89 28.85 30.79
C PHE A 385 -14.98 30.00 31.78
#